data_AF-A0A2D4JW77-F1
#
_entry.id   AF-A0A2D4JW77-F1
#
_cell.length_a   1.000
_cell.length_b   1.000
_cell.length_c   1.000
_cell.angle_alpha   90.00
_cell.angle_beta   90.00
_cell.angle_gamma   90.00
#
_symmetry.space_group_name_H-M   'P 1'
#
loop_
_entity.id
_entity.type
_entity.pdbx_description
1 polymer ?
#
loop_
_entity_poly.entity_id
_entity_poly.type
_entity_poly.pdbx_seq_one_letter_code
_entity_poly.pdbx_strand_id
1 'polypeptide(L)'
;MNRSIVLLLNVLSQLKDYPTLLKISCMLQRTPDQGKKYLRDADRQVLAQRAFVLTVMVLEDMLHELTEVSEDQSGQCCDVLETRMTTDVFHKARAEDGQEPLLPKAALSGGEGASYSTEDVAQE
;
A
#
# COMPACT_ATOMS: atom_id res chain seq x y z
N MET A 1 -20.62 28.51 1.10
CA MET A 1 -21.84 27.75 1.49
C MET A 1 -21.56 26.25 1.44
N ASN A 2 -20.57 25.76 2.21
CA ASN A 2 -20.07 24.37 2.13
C ASN A 2 -19.75 23.78 3.52
N ARG A 3 -20.38 24.34 4.57
CA ARG A 3 -20.03 24.05 5.97
C ARG A 3 -20.22 22.58 6.34
N SER A 4 -21.26 21.94 5.80
CA SER A 4 -21.52 20.51 6.01
C SER A 4 -20.42 19.61 5.46
N ILE A 5 -19.90 19.92 4.27
CA ILE A 5 -18.80 19.17 3.65
C ILE A 5 -17.52 19.36 4.47
N VAL A 6 -17.22 20.61 4.84
CA VAL A 6 -16.06 20.93 5.70
C VAL A 6 -16.12 20.18 7.02
N LEU A 7 -17.30 20.12 7.66
CA LEU A 7 -17.53 19.38 8.89
C LEU A 7 -17.31 17.88 8.68
N LEU A 8 -17.86 17.30 7.61
CA LEU A 8 -17.67 15.89 7.27
C LEU A 8 -16.17 15.56 7.10
N LEU A 9 -15.42 16.36 6.36
CA LEU A 9 -13.97 16.18 6.19
C LEU A 9 -13.23 16.19 7.54
N ASN A 10 -13.61 17.10 8.44
CA ASN A 10 -12.99 17.17 9.77
C ASN A 10 -13.30 15.93 10.61
N VAL A 11 -14.56 15.48 10.63
CA VAL A 11 -14.97 14.28 11.38
C VAL A 11 -14.26 13.04 10.85
N LEU A 12 -14.20 12.85 9.53
CA LEU A 12 -13.50 11.70 8.94
C LEU A 12 -12.00 11.72 9.26
N SER A 13 -11.37 12.90 9.27
CA SER A 13 -9.97 13.05 9.67
C SER A 13 -9.75 12.67 11.14
N GLN A 14 -10.63 13.11 12.05
CA GLN A 14 -10.55 12.75 13.47
C GLN A 14 -10.74 11.24 13.71
N LEU A 15 -11.61 10.60 12.91
CA LEU A 15 -11.85 9.16 12.96
C LEU A 15 -10.78 8.35 12.22
N LYS A 16 -9.78 9.01 11.60
CA LYS A 16 -8.77 8.40 10.74
C LYS A 16 -9.36 7.54 9.59
N ASP A 17 -10.56 7.89 9.11
CA ASP A 17 -11.19 7.24 7.95
C ASP A 17 -10.62 7.81 6.64
N TYR A 18 -9.35 7.48 6.38
CA TYR A 18 -8.64 7.89 5.17
C TYR A 18 -9.25 7.31 3.88
N PRO A 19 -9.82 6.08 3.83
CA PRO A 19 -10.44 5.56 2.61
C PRO A 19 -11.63 6.41 2.17
N THR A 20 -12.49 6.80 3.12
CA THR A 20 -13.64 7.65 2.82
C THR A 20 -13.22 9.07 2.45
N LEU A 21 -12.22 9.65 3.15
CA LEU A 21 -11.66 10.97 2.77
C LEU A 21 -11.14 10.98 1.32
N LEU A 22 -10.37 9.94 0.95
CA LEU A 22 -9.81 9.83 -0.40
C LEU A 22 -10.92 9.69 -1.44
N LYS A 23 -11.93 8.86 -1.16
CA LYS A 23 -13.10 8.69 -2.03
C LYS A 23 -13.84 10.02 -2.23
N ILE A 24 -14.04 10.79 -1.17
CA ILE A 24 -14.68 12.12 -1.25
C ILE A 24 -13.83 13.09 -2.08
N SER A 25 -12.51 13.11 -1.90
CA SER A 25 -11.61 13.91 -2.74
C SER A 25 -11.81 13.58 -4.22
N CYS A 26 -11.75 12.30 -4.58
CA CYS A 26 -11.98 11.84 -5.95
C CYS A 26 -13.37 12.22 -6.46
N MET A 27 -14.42 12.07 -5.64
CA MET A 27 -15.79 12.44 -6.03
C MET A 27 -15.94 13.95 -6.28
N LEU A 28 -15.24 14.79 -5.51
CA LEU A 28 -15.24 16.25 -5.72
C LEU A 28 -14.39 16.64 -6.95
N GLN A 29 -13.36 15.90 -7.32
CA GLN A 29 -12.58 16.21 -8.54
C GLN A 29 -13.34 15.97 -9.84
N ARG A 30 -14.34 15.09 -9.83
CA ARG A 30 -15.10 14.74 -11.05
C ARG A 30 -15.79 15.96 -11.66
N THR A 31 -15.90 15.94 -12.99
CA THR A 31 -16.72 16.88 -13.75
C THR A 31 -18.19 16.65 -13.42
N PRO A 32 -18.93 17.66 -12.93
CA PRO A 32 -20.33 17.51 -12.60
C PRO A 32 -21.17 17.34 -13.87
N ASP A 33 -22.28 16.60 -13.76
CA ASP A 33 -23.24 16.50 -14.86
C ASP A 33 -23.88 17.86 -15.14
N GLN A 34 -24.01 18.17 -16.42
CA GLN A 34 -24.70 19.37 -16.87
C GLN A 34 -26.20 19.28 -16.56
N GLY A 35 -26.84 20.43 -16.29
CA GLY A 35 -28.28 20.50 -16.03
C GLY A 35 -28.72 20.17 -14.59
N LYS A 36 -27.79 19.88 -13.68
CA LYS A 36 -28.07 19.67 -12.25
C LYS A 36 -27.43 20.77 -11.40
N LYS A 37 -28.04 21.05 -10.24
CA LYS A 37 -27.55 22.07 -9.30
C LYS A 37 -26.45 21.49 -8.40
N TYR A 38 -25.21 21.58 -8.87
CA TYR A 38 -24.01 21.17 -8.12
C TYR A 38 -23.26 22.37 -7.50
N LEU A 39 -22.21 22.05 -6.75
CA LEU A 39 -21.23 23.03 -6.27
C LEU A 39 -20.56 23.74 -7.44
N ARG A 40 -20.25 25.02 -7.23
CA ARG A 40 -19.39 25.79 -8.14
C ARG A 40 -18.04 25.09 -8.28
N ASP A 41 -17.49 25.09 -9.48
CA ASP A 41 -16.22 24.41 -9.78
C ASP A 41 -15.08 24.84 -8.85
N ALA A 42 -14.95 26.16 -8.62
CA ALA A 42 -13.93 26.71 -7.73
C ALA A 42 -14.05 26.17 -6.28
N ASP A 43 -15.25 26.18 -5.71
CA ASP A 43 -15.48 25.64 -4.37
C ASP A 43 -15.23 24.13 -4.32
N ARG A 44 -15.64 23.41 -5.38
CA ARG A 44 -15.50 21.97 -5.49
C ARG A 44 -14.02 21.57 -5.53
N GLN A 45 -13.21 22.25 -6.34
CA GLN A 45 -11.76 22.03 -6.41
C GLN A 45 -11.05 22.32 -5.09
N VAL A 46 -11.41 23.42 -4.41
CA VAL A 46 -10.84 23.74 -3.08
C VAL A 46 -11.19 22.66 -2.06
N LEU A 47 -12.43 22.16 -2.04
CA LEU A 47 -12.84 21.10 -1.14
C LEU A 47 -12.16 19.76 -1.48
N ALA A 48 -11.98 19.45 -2.77
CA ALA A 48 -11.26 18.26 -3.23
C ALA A 48 -9.81 18.28 -2.75
N GLN A 49 -9.11 19.40 -2.97
CA GLN A 49 -7.73 19.58 -2.54
C GLN A 49 -7.61 19.46 -1.02
N ARG A 50 -8.52 20.10 -0.27
CA ARG A 50 -8.57 19.99 1.19
C ARG A 50 -8.75 18.55 1.65
N ALA A 51 -9.67 17.81 1.05
CA ALA A 51 -9.91 16.41 1.37
C ALA A 51 -8.66 15.55 1.10
N PHE A 52 -7.98 15.79 -0.03
CA PHE A 52 -6.73 15.10 -0.37
C PHE A 52 -5.62 15.37 0.65
N VAL A 53 -5.40 16.63 1.02
CA VAL A 53 -4.39 17.00 2.03
C VAL A 53 -4.70 16.32 3.36
N LEU A 54 -5.96 16.31 3.81
CA LEU A 54 -6.35 15.61 5.03
C LEU A 54 -6.11 14.09 4.96
N THR A 55 -6.33 13.46 3.80
CA THR A 55 -5.97 12.05 3.59
C THR A 55 -4.48 11.82 3.80
N VAL A 56 -3.64 12.67 3.20
CA VAL A 56 -2.18 12.56 3.32
C VAL A 56 -1.75 12.72 4.77
N MET A 57 -2.25 13.76 5.47
CA MET A 57 -1.94 13.99 6.88
C MET A 57 -2.32 12.81 7.77
N VAL A 58 -3.54 12.24 7.60
CA VAL A 58 -3.97 11.06 8.38
C VAL A 58 -3.06 9.86 8.12
N LEU A 59 -2.64 9.64 6.88
CA LEU A 59 -1.73 8.54 6.53
C LEU A 59 -0.32 8.75 7.10
N GLU A 60 0.20 9.98 7.05
CA GLU A 60 1.48 10.35 7.64
C GLU A 60 1.45 10.15 9.17
N ASP A 61 0.41 10.62 9.84
CA ASP A 61 0.22 10.43 11.29
C ASP A 61 0.15 8.94 11.67
N MET A 62 -0.58 8.13 10.89
CA MET A 62 -0.67 6.69 11.12
C MET A 62 0.68 5.98 10.94
N LEU A 63 1.46 6.36 9.93
CA LEU A 63 2.80 5.82 9.73
C LEU A 63 3.71 6.22 10.90
N HIS A 64 3.66 7.48 11.32
CA HIS A 64 4.44 7.98 12.44
C HIS A 64 4.15 7.20 13.73
N GLU A 65 2.88 7.01 14.09
CA GLU A 65 2.46 6.24 15.26
C GLU A 65 2.97 4.78 15.25
N LEU A 66 3.03 4.15 14.08
CA LEU A 66 3.55 2.79 13.93
C LEU A 66 5.08 2.73 13.99
N THR A 67 5.76 3.81 13.59
CA THR A 67 7.22 3.85 13.50
C THR A 67 7.86 4.22 14.84
N GLU A 68 7.29 5.18 15.57
CA GLU A 68 7.78 5.61 16.88
C GLU A 68 7.72 4.50 17.94
N VAL A 69 6.70 3.63 17.89
CA VAL A 69 6.58 2.48 18.81
C VAL A 69 7.71 1.45 18.64
N SER A 70 8.43 1.47 17.51
CA SER A 70 9.52 0.54 17.24
C SER A 70 10.83 0.92 17.94
N GLU A 71 11.05 2.20 18.29
CA GLU A 71 12.35 2.64 18.83
C GLU A 71 12.48 2.38 20.34
N ASP A 72 11.37 2.45 21.09
CA ASP A 72 11.36 2.27 22.56
C ASP A 72 11.52 0.80 23.01
N GLN A 73 11.28 -0.18 22.14
CA GLN A 73 11.39 -1.61 22.47
C GLN A 73 12.78 -2.20 22.17
N SER A 74 13.67 -1.42 21.56
CA SER A 74 15.02 -1.89 21.19
C SER A 74 16.05 -1.83 22.35
N GLY A 75 15.66 -1.31 23.52
CA GLY A 75 16.57 -1.07 24.65
C GLY A 75 16.59 -2.14 25.74
N GLN A 76 15.82 -3.22 25.66
CA GLN A 76 15.67 -4.15 26.80
C GLN A 76 15.63 -5.64 26.41
N CYS A 77 16.70 -6.11 25.75
CA CYS A 77 17.17 -7.49 25.89
C CYS A 77 18.65 -7.58 25.48
N CYS A 78 19.52 -7.00 26.30
CA CYS A 78 20.97 -7.20 26.26
C CYS A 78 21.48 -7.21 27.69
N ASP A 79 21.08 -8.20 28.46
CA ASP A 79 21.93 -8.73 29.52
C ASP A 79 21.47 -10.15 29.85
N VAL A 80 22.37 -11.00 30.34
CA VAL A 80 22.13 -12.40 30.71
C VAL A 80 22.16 -13.41 29.56
N LEU A 81 23.32 -13.54 28.89
CA LEU A 81 23.99 -14.85 28.87
C LEU A 81 25.49 -14.76 28.57
N GLU A 82 26.20 -13.82 29.20
CA GLU A 82 27.66 -13.81 29.20
C GLU A 82 28.18 -14.42 30.50
N THR A 83 28.12 -15.76 30.61
CA THR A 83 28.87 -16.49 31.64
C THR A 83 29.37 -17.81 31.09
N ARG A 84 30.53 -17.72 30.42
CA ARG A 84 31.71 -18.59 30.59
C ARG A 84 31.44 -20.06 30.94
N MET A 85 31.76 -21.00 30.05
CA MET A 85 32.72 -22.09 30.31
C MET A 85 33.18 -22.73 28.98
N THR A 86 34.47 -23.04 28.97
CA THR A 86 35.33 -23.71 27.98
C THR A 86 34.79 -25.01 27.36
N THR A 87 35.06 -25.27 26.06
CA THR A 87 36.04 -26.28 25.56
C THR A 87 36.01 -26.41 24.02
N ASP A 88 37.18 -26.15 23.43
CA ASP A 88 37.95 -26.80 22.35
C ASP A 88 37.36 -27.68 21.20
N VAL A 89 38.05 -27.54 20.06
CA VAL A 89 38.19 -28.39 18.84
C VAL A 89 36.98 -28.65 17.94
N PHE A 90 37.00 -28.09 16.71
CA PHE A 90 36.94 -28.92 15.50
C PHE A 90 37.63 -28.25 14.29
N HIS A 91 38.41 -29.05 13.58
CA HIS A 91 39.39 -28.63 12.59
C HIS A 91 38.78 -28.15 11.26
N LYS A 92 39.48 -27.19 10.65
CA LYS A 92 39.35 -26.80 9.25
C LYS A 92 39.88 -27.89 8.33
N ALA A 93 39.07 -28.33 7.36
CA ALA A 93 39.54 -29.03 6.17
C ALA A 93 38.86 -28.43 4.93
N ARG A 94 39.68 -27.75 4.13
CA ARG A 94 39.42 -27.30 2.75
C ARG A 94 39.80 -28.46 1.83
N ALA A 95 38.95 -28.85 0.89
CA ALA A 95 39.35 -29.57 -0.31
C ALA A 95 38.32 -29.30 -1.42
N GLU A 96 38.81 -28.68 -2.48
CA GLU A 96 38.20 -28.49 -3.78
C GLU A 96 38.59 -29.72 -4.62
N ASP A 97 37.63 -30.45 -5.19
CA ASP A 97 37.85 -31.23 -6.42
C ASP A 97 36.51 -31.57 -7.08
N GLY A 98 36.49 -31.52 -8.40
CA GLY A 98 35.29 -31.39 -9.23
C GLY A 98 34.65 -32.69 -9.73
N GLN A 99 33.48 -32.54 -10.37
CA GLN A 99 33.12 -33.13 -11.65
C GLN A 99 31.68 -32.78 -12.04
N GLU A 100 31.56 -32.00 -13.12
CA GLU A 100 30.38 -31.92 -14.00
C GLU A 100 30.04 -33.30 -14.56
N PRO A 101 28.75 -33.66 -14.67
CA PRO A 101 28.19 -33.74 -16.03
C PRO A 101 26.71 -33.34 -16.17
N LEU A 102 26.47 -32.38 -17.06
CA LEU A 102 25.52 -32.41 -18.19
C LEU A 102 24.02 -32.77 -17.98
N LEU A 103 23.21 -31.78 -18.36
CA LEU A 103 21.78 -31.73 -18.72
C LEU A 103 21.14 -33.00 -19.31
N PRO A 104 19.80 -33.14 -19.20
CA PRO A 104 18.97 -32.93 -20.40
C PRO A 104 17.68 -32.11 -20.20
N LYS A 105 17.36 -31.36 -21.25
CA LYS A 105 16.14 -30.57 -21.49
C LYS A 105 14.97 -31.46 -21.96
N ALA A 106 13.78 -31.22 -21.41
CA ALA A 106 12.48 -31.51 -22.04
C ALA A 106 11.50 -30.41 -21.54
N ALA A 107 11.03 -29.43 -22.31
CA ALA A 107 10.27 -29.41 -23.55
C ALA A 107 8.83 -29.97 -23.42
N LEU A 108 7.88 -29.01 -23.37
CA LEU A 108 6.51 -29.03 -23.87
C LEU A 108 5.41 -29.74 -23.05
N SER A 109 4.38 -28.97 -22.69
CA SER A 109 2.99 -29.15 -23.16
C SER A 109 1.95 -28.87 -22.06
N GLY A 110 0.89 -28.13 -22.40
CA GLY A 110 -0.34 -28.03 -21.62
C GLY A 110 -0.92 -26.62 -21.57
N GLY A 111 -1.75 -26.29 -22.56
CA GLY A 111 -2.47 -25.01 -22.65
C GLY A 111 -3.86 -25.03 -22.01
N GLU A 112 -4.64 -24.00 -22.40
CA GLU A 112 -6.03 -23.65 -22.07
C GLU A 112 -6.22 -22.82 -20.79
N GLY A 113 -6.93 -21.69 -20.80
CA GLY A 113 -7.67 -21.03 -21.87
C GLY A 113 -8.09 -19.61 -21.47
N ALA A 114 -8.29 -18.74 -22.46
CA ALA A 114 -8.99 -17.49 -22.29
C ALA A 114 -9.95 -17.31 -23.47
N SER A 115 -11.23 -17.33 -23.11
CA SER A 115 -12.40 -17.16 -23.94
C SER A 115 -12.38 -15.78 -24.62
N TYR A 116 -12.55 -15.73 -25.94
CA TYR A 116 -12.98 -14.52 -26.64
C TYR A 116 -14.48 -14.66 -26.90
N SER A 117 -15.25 -13.75 -26.32
CA SER A 117 -16.67 -13.62 -26.54
C SER A 117 -16.93 -12.96 -27.89
N THR A 118 -17.88 -13.55 -28.60
CA THR A 118 -18.53 -13.07 -29.80
C THR A 118 -19.35 -11.82 -29.50
N GLU A 119 -19.18 -10.75 -30.28
CA GLU A 119 -20.24 -9.75 -30.48
C GLU A 119 -20.30 -9.36 -31.96
N ASP A 120 -21.35 -9.86 -32.60
CA ASP A 120 -21.88 -9.44 -33.90
C ASP A 120 -23.01 -8.46 -33.58
N VAL A 121 -22.89 -7.20 -34.00
CA VAL A 121 -24.01 -6.26 -34.16
C VAL A 121 -23.73 -5.39 -35.39
N ALA A 122 -24.70 -5.41 -36.29
CA ALA A 122 -24.82 -4.69 -37.55
C ALA A 122 -25.16 -3.20 -37.40
N GLN A 123 -25.22 -2.52 -38.56
CA GLN A 123 -25.67 -1.14 -38.87
C GLN A 123 -24.53 -0.11 -38.82
N GLU A 124 -24.19 0.61 -39.90
CA GLU A 124 -25.00 1.27 -40.94
C GLU A 124 -24.27 1.30 -42.30
#